data_AF-A0A1H4SS40-F1
#
_entry.id   AF-A0A1H4SS40-F1
#
_cell.length_a   1.000
_cell.length_b   1.000
_cell.length_c   1.000
_cell.angle_alpha   90.00
_cell.angle_beta   90.00
_cell.angle_gamma   90.00
#
_symmetry.space_group_name_H-M   'P 1'
#
loop_
_entity.id
_entity.type
_entity.pdbx_description
1 polymer ?
#
loop_
_entity_poly.entity_id
_entity_poly.type
_entity_poly.pdbx_seq_one_letter_code
_entity_poly.pdbx_strand_id
1 'polypeptide(L)'
;MKIELQIPNTWNELSDSQLKQVARLYFSQSNPILFDIAMFKILVKCKWYKLRLRRQVLKLLNIVSLSELKTHYRDFYKSQNLTRFIKQVHIQRKSFVSPSDRLGNITIGEFSVLEDLYLGYLNNKDNEKEDYGYEYLLYMFAVLYVPKAIERPTFKKELLSQKAEQFRKVKKEEILSCLLSYMGCRDYIASIPKYAAIFPKGENKSKKIPTSSGIAELIIDVSGSTFGDYHKTFKTNLYTFLDDYAKKLKESKNG
;
A
#
# COMPACT_ATOMS: atom_id res chain seq x y z
N MET A 1 -26.71 -1.12 -29.50
CA MET A 1 -25.38 -0.57 -29.82
C MET A 1 -24.37 -1.20 -28.86
N LYS A 2 -23.39 -1.96 -29.37
CA LYS A 2 -22.39 -2.63 -28.52
C LYS A 2 -21.23 -1.64 -28.26
N ILE A 3 -21.10 -1.16 -27.02
CA ILE A 3 -19.97 -0.32 -26.62
C ILE A 3 -18.96 -1.22 -25.93
N GLU A 4 -17.79 -1.43 -26.54
CA GLU A 4 -16.71 -2.20 -25.94
C GLU A 4 -15.79 -1.25 -25.16
N LEU A 5 -15.88 -1.29 -23.83
CA LEU A 5 -15.00 -0.54 -22.93
C LEU A 5 -14.05 -1.52 -22.24
N GLN A 6 -12.75 -1.23 -22.31
CA GLN A 6 -11.75 -1.97 -21.54
C GLN A 6 -11.68 -1.40 -20.12
N ILE A 7 -12.20 -2.15 -19.16
CA ILE A 7 -12.20 -1.83 -17.74
C ILE A 7 -11.26 -2.84 -17.06
N PRO A 8 -10.27 -2.40 -16.26
CA PRO A 8 -9.49 -3.32 -15.44
C PRO A 8 -10.41 -4.09 -14.49
N ASN A 9 -10.18 -5.39 -14.34
CA ASN A 9 -10.98 -6.23 -13.43
C ASN A 9 -10.37 -6.25 -12.03
N THR A 10 -9.05 -6.09 -11.93
CA THR A 10 -8.30 -6.14 -10.67
C THR A 10 -7.49 -4.88 -10.40
N TRP A 11 -7.14 -4.64 -9.13
CA TRP A 11 -6.30 -3.50 -8.76
C TRP A 11 -4.91 -3.54 -9.42
N ASN A 12 -4.36 -4.74 -9.63
CA ASN A 12 -3.03 -4.90 -10.23
C ASN A 12 -3.03 -4.62 -11.76
N GLU A 13 -4.19 -4.68 -12.43
CA GLU A 13 -4.34 -4.34 -13.85
C GLU A 13 -4.45 -2.83 -14.13
N LEU A 14 -4.62 -2.00 -13.09
CA LEU A 14 -4.59 -0.55 -13.25
C LEU A 14 -3.26 -0.14 -13.91
N SER A 15 -3.26 0.90 -14.75
CA SER A 15 -2.00 1.57 -15.13
C SER A 15 -1.52 2.48 -13.99
N ASP A 16 -0.23 2.84 -13.97
CA ASP A 16 0.30 3.73 -12.92
C ASP A 16 -0.42 5.10 -12.88
N SER A 17 -0.83 5.62 -14.04
CA SER A 17 -1.63 6.84 -14.10
C SER A 17 -3.04 6.67 -13.53
N GLN A 18 -3.66 5.50 -13.71
CA GLN A 18 -4.95 5.18 -13.08
C GLN A 18 -4.76 5.01 -11.59
N LEU A 19 -3.75 4.27 -11.15
CA LEU A 19 -3.47 4.02 -9.74
C LEU A 19 -3.25 5.33 -8.96
N LYS A 20 -2.49 6.29 -9.49
CA LYS A 20 -2.33 7.63 -8.87
C LYS A 20 -3.67 8.36 -8.70
N GLN A 21 -4.53 8.31 -9.72
CA GLN A 21 -5.85 8.95 -9.68
C GLN A 21 -6.81 8.22 -8.72
N VAL A 22 -6.81 6.89 -8.75
CA VAL A 22 -7.62 6.08 -7.82
C VAL A 22 -7.15 6.32 -6.39
N ALA A 23 -5.85 6.35 -6.12
CA ALA A 23 -5.34 6.63 -4.77
C ALA A 23 -5.75 8.02 -4.27
N ARG A 24 -5.61 9.05 -5.11
CA ARG A 24 -6.12 10.39 -4.78
C ARG A 24 -7.61 10.40 -4.47
N LEU A 25 -8.40 9.68 -5.27
CA LEU A 25 -9.84 9.57 -5.08
C LEU A 25 -10.18 8.78 -3.81
N TYR A 26 -9.49 7.67 -3.55
CA TYR A 26 -9.67 6.76 -2.42
C TYR A 26 -9.47 7.46 -1.08
N PHE A 27 -8.44 8.30 -0.99
CA PHE A 27 -8.16 9.09 0.21
C PHE A 27 -8.81 10.48 0.19
N SER A 28 -9.59 10.81 -0.85
CA SER A 28 -10.42 12.01 -0.82
C SER A 28 -11.73 11.70 -0.10
N GLN A 29 -12.16 12.57 0.81
CA GLN A 29 -13.46 12.49 1.47
C GLN A 29 -14.61 12.90 0.53
N SER A 30 -14.59 12.39 -0.70
CA SER A 30 -15.56 12.74 -1.74
C SER A 30 -16.93 12.11 -1.46
N ASN A 31 -18.01 12.79 -1.88
CA ASN A 31 -19.36 12.23 -1.84
C ASN A 31 -19.41 10.89 -2.60
N PRO A 32 -20.10 9.85 -2.07
CA PRO A 32 -20.16 8.52 -2.69
C PRO A 32 -20.54 8.50 -4.17
N ILE A 33 -21.53 9.31 -4.58
CA ILE A 33 -21.99 9.35 -5.97
C ILE A 33 -20.90 9.94 -6.88
N LEU A 34 -20.26 11.01 -6.43
CA LEU A 34 -19.16 11.64 -7.18
C LEU A 34 -17.95 10.72 -7.25
N PHE A 35 -17.69 9.98 -6.17
CA PHE A 35 -16.66 8.95 -6.11
C PHE A 35 -16.89 7.88 -7.18
N ASP A 36 -18.10 7.35 -7.30
CA ASP A 36 -18.41 6.29 -8.26
C ASP A 36 -18.24 6.73 -9.71
N ILE A 37 -18.73 7.94 -10.03
CA ILE A 37 -18.58 8.53 -11.37
C ILE A 37 -17.11 8.77 -11.68
N ALA A 38 -16.34 9.28 -10.72
CA ALA A 38 -14.91 9.53 -10.89
C ALA A 38 -14.13 8.22 -11.07
N MET A 39 -14.41 7.21 -10.24
CA MET A 39 -13.81 5.88 -10.35
C MET A 39 -14.07 5.30 -11.74
N PHE A 40 -15.32 5.29 -12.20
CA PHE A 40 -15.67 4.81 -13.53
C PHE A 40 -14.87 5.52 -14.63
N LYS A 41 -14.81 6.86 -14.60
CA LYS A 41 -14.05 7.67 -15.58
C LYS A 41 -12.55 7.32 -15.58
N ILE A 42 -11.97 7.06 -14.41
CA ILE A 42 -10.56 6.66 -14.27
C ILE A 42 -10.35 5.27 -14.89
N LEU A 43 -11.22 4.31 -14.59
CA LEU A 43 -11.11 2.93 -15.07
C LEU A 43 -11.18 2.84 -16.60
N VAL A 44 -12.10 3.60 -17.23
CA VAL A 44 -12.20 3.65 -18.71
C VAL A 44 -11.16 4.57 -19.37
N LYS A 45 -10.26 5.20 -18.60
CA LYS A 45 -9.25 6.15 -19.08
C LYS A 45 -9.87 7.33 -19.86
N CYS A 46 -11.01 7.84 -19.40
CA CYS A 46 -11.72 8.94 -20.04
C CYS A 46 -11.01 10.28 -19.77
N LYS A 47 -10.08 10.66 -20.66
CA LYS A 47 -9.36 11.94 -20.61
C LYS A 47 -10.12 13.03 -21.37
N TRP A 48 -9.94 14.29 -20.95
CA TRP A 48 -10.66 15.44 -21.52
C TRP A 48 -10.46 15.59 -23.04
N TYR A 49 -9.27 15.28 -23.55
CA TYR A 49 -8.93 15.35 -24.98
C TYR A 49 -9.46 14.17 -25.81
N LYS A 50 -9.95 13.08 -25.20
CA LYS A 50 -10.54 11.94 -25.92
C LYS A 50 -12.05 12.17 -26.15
N LEU A 51 -12.38 13.14 -27.00
CA LEU A 51 -13.77 13.61 -27.20
C LEU A 51 -14.74 12.48 -27.59
N ARG A 52 -14.32 11.55 -28.47
CA ARG A 52 -15.15 10.40 -28.89
C ARG A 52 -15.50 9.51 -27.70
N LEU A 53 -14.51 9.14 -26.90
CA LEU A 53 -14.71 8.32 -25.70
C LEU A 53 -15.58 9.05 -24.67
N ARG A 54 -15.35 10.36 -24.47
CA ARG A 54 -16.17 11.18 -23.58
C ARG A 54 -17.65 11.19 -24.00
N ARG A 55 -17.92 11.36 -25.31
CA ARG A 55 -19.29 11.27 -25.84
C ARG A 55 -19.92 9.89 -25.60
N GLN A 56 -19.15 8.81 -25.78
CA GLN A 56 -19.63 7.45 -25.50
C GLN A 56 -19.94 7.26 -24.02
N VAL A 57 -19.06 7.71 -23.12
CA VAL A 57 -19.25 7.66 -21.67
C VAL A 57 -20.47 8.47 -21.23
N LEU A 58 -20.66 9.69 -21.77
CA LEU A 58 -21.84 10.51 -21.46
C LEU A 58 -23.14 9.84 -21.94
N LYS A 59 -23.15 9.30 -23.16
CA LYS A 59 -24.30 8.53 -23.67
C LYS A 59 -24.60 7.33 -22.79
N LEU A 60 -23.56 6.59 -22.38
CA LEU A 60 -23.70 5.42 -21.51
C LEU A 60 -24.29 5.80 -20.15
N LEU A 61 -23.78 6.86 -19.52
CA LEU A 61 -24.28 7.35 -18.22
C LEU A 61 -25.73 7.88 -18.30
N ASN A 62 -26.21 8.26 -19.48
CA ASN A 62 -27.61 8.66 -19.69
C ASN A 62 -28.56 7.47 -19.89
N ILE A 63 -28.05 6.29 -20.28
CA ILE A 63 -28.83 5.10 -20.59
C ILE A 63 -28.80 4.09 -19.44
N VAL A 64 -27.62 3.92 -18.85
CA VAL A 64 -27.32 2.89 -17.86
C VAL A 64 -27.19 3.53 -16.49
N SER A 65 -27.87 2.94 -15.50
CA SER A 65 -27.81 3.39 -14.11
C SER A 65 -26.40 3.19 -13.51
N LEU A 66 -26.02 4.04 -12.55
CA LEU A 66 -24.73 3.89 -11.85
C LEU A 66 -24.63 2.56 -11.09
N SER A 67 -25.74 2.03 -10.57
CA SER A 67 -25.79 0.74 -9.91
C SER A 67 -25.42 -0.40 -10.86
N GLU A 68 -25.93 -0.37 -12.09
CA GLU A 68 -25.59 -1.33 -13.12
C GLU A 68 -24.11 -1.20 -13.53
N LEU A 69 -23.60 0.01 -13.74
CA LEU A 69 -22.18 0.22 -14.07
C LEU A 69 -21.25 -0.36 -13.00
N LYS A 70 -21.56 -0.17 -11.71
CA LYS A 70 -20.78 -0.70 -10.60
C LYS A 70 -20.63 -2.21 -10.63
N THR A 71 -21.56 -2.95 -11.22
CA THR A 71 -21.46 -4.42 -11.30
C THR A 71 -20.20 -4.85 -12.06
N HIS A 72 -19.75 -4.05 -13.03
CA HIS A 72 -18.57 -4.35 -13.86
C HIS A 72 -17.23 -4.10 -13.18
N TYR A 73 -17.20 -3.34 -12.08
CA TYR A 73 -15.97 -3.05 -11.33
C TYR A 73 -16.19 -3.21 -9.82
N ARG A 74 -17.11 -4.11 -9.45
CA ARG A 74 -17.51 -4.36 -8.05
C ARG A 74 -16.33 -4.83 -7.20
N ASP A 75 -15.36 -5.52 -7.80
CA ASP A 75 -14.22 -6.07 -7.08
C ASP A 75 -13.33 -4.97 -6.46
N PHE A 76 -13.32 -3.76 -7.04
CA PHE A 76 -12.67 -2.59 -6.43
C PHE A 76 -13.31 -2.17 -5.10
N TYR A 77 -14.56 -2.54 -4.84
CA TYR A 77 -15.27 -2.22 -3.59
C TYR A 77 -15.30 -3.38 -2.59
N LYS A 78 -15.07 -4.62 -3.04
CA LYS A 78 -15.11 -5.80 -2.15
C LYS A 78 -13.83 -5.96 -1.35
N SER A 79 -12.69 -5.88 -2.04
CA SER A 79 -11.39 -6.11 -1.44
C SER A 79 -10.34 -5.31 -2.18
N GLN A 80 -9.49 -4.63 -1.42
CA GLN A 80 -8.28 -4.06 -1.95
C GLN A 80 -7.25 -5.19 -2.07
N ASN A 81 -6.88 -5.56 -3.31
CA ASN A 81 -5.87 -6.59 -3.57
C ASN A 81 -4.67 -6.08 -4.39
N LEU A 82 -4.38 -4.79 -4.28
CA LEU A 82 -3.23 -4.16 -4.91
C LEU A 82 -1.96 -4.64 -4.21
N THR A 83 -1.15 -5.43 -4.91
CA THR A 83 0.09 -5.99 -4.37
C THR A 83 1.31 -5.55 -5.15
N ARG A 84 1.14 -4.64 -6.12
CA ARG A 84 2.23 -4.03 -6.87
C ARG A 84 2.35 -2.56 -6.53
N PHE A 85 3.55 -2.01 -6.75
CA PHE A 85 3.84 -0.59 -6.61
C PHE A 85 4.02 0.07 -7.99
N ILE A 86 4.10 1.40 -7.99
CA ILE A 86 4.57 2.14 -9.17
C ILE A 86 6.08 1.92 -9.27
N LYS A 87 6.52 1.27 -10.34
CA LYS A 87 7.87 0.68 -10.42
C LYS A 87 8.99 1.69 -10.20
N GLN A 88 8.81 2.91 -10.69
CA GLN A 88 9.86 3.93 -10.67
C GLN A 88 9.28 5.32 -10.48
N VAL A 89 9.95 6.11 -9.65
CA VAL A 89 9.68 7.55 -9.47
C VAL A 89 10.97 8.32 -9.74
N HIS A 90 10.82 9.46 -10.44
CA HIS A 90 11.93 10.32 -10.81
C HIS A 90 11.89 11.59 -9.97
N ILE A 91 13.01 11.88 -9.31
CA ILE A 91 13.17 13.11 -8.53
C ILE A 91 14.42 13.78 -9.07
N GLN A 92 14.22 14.91 -9.75
CA GLN A 92 15.28 15.61 -10.48
C GLN A 92 15.96 14.64 -11.48
N ARG A 93 17.28 14.41 -11.32
CA ARG A 93 18.08 13.50 -12.18
C ARG A 93 18.27 12.11 -11.57
N LYS A 94 17.62 11.80 -10.45
CA LYS A 94 17.74 10.53 -9.75
C LYS A 94 16.49 9.69 -9.95
N SER A 95 16.71 8.39 -10.09
CA SER A 95 15.65 7.40 -10.23
C SER A 95 15.56 6.57 -8.97
N PHE A 96 14.34 6.40 -8.46
CA PHE A 96 14.04 5.57 -7.30
C PHE A 96 13.12 4.43 -7.73
N VAL A 97 13.38 3.23 -7.22
CA VAL A 97 12.65 2.01 -7.55
C VAL A 97 11.85 1.54 -6.34
N SER A 98 10.65 1.04 -6.60
CA SER A 98 9.78 0.45 -5.58
C SER A 98 10.34 -0.89 -5.07
N PRO A 99 9.81 -1.44 -3.97
CA PRO A 99 10.03 -2.85 -3.66
C PRO A 99 9.40 -3.76 -4.73
N SER A 100 9.74 -5.05 -4.67
CA SER A 100 9.07 -6.07 -5.47
C SER A 100 7.62 -6.25 -5.02
N ASP A 101 6.81 -6.86 -5.90
CA ASP A 101 5.42 -7.17 -5.59
C ASP A 101 5.30 -7.94 -4.27
N ARG A 102 4.22 -7.67 -3.54
CA ARG A 102 3.91 -8.23 -2.22
C ARG A 102 5.01 -7.99 -1.20
N LEU A 103 5.85 -6.96 -1.38
CA LEU A 103 6.99 -6.68 -0.51
C LEU A 103 8.03 -7.82 -0.46
N GLY A 104 8.13 -8.62 -1.52
CA GLY A 104 8.98 -9.83 -1.56
C GLY A 104 10.47 -9.62 -1.24
N ASN A 105 11.00 -8.40 -1.42
CA ASN A 105 12.42 -8.08 -1.25
C ASN A 105 12.71 -7.08 -0.10
N ILE A 106 11.77 -6.88 0.83
CA ILE A 106 12.03 -6.06 2.03
C ILE A 106 12.47 -6.92 3.22
N THR A 107 13.17 -6.32 4.16
CA THR A 107 13.55 -6.97 5.42
C THR A 107 12.45 -6.84 6.47
N ILE A 108 12.49 -7.68 7.51
CA ILE A 108 11.60 -7.56 8.66
C ILE A 108 11.78 -6.21 9.38
N GLY A 109 13.00 -5.68 9.41
CA GLY A 109 13.27 -4.35 9.98
C GLY A 109 12.69 -3.19 9.17
N GLU A 110 12.67 -3.28 7.84
CA GLU A 110 11.94 -2.32 6.99
C GLU A 110 10.43 -2.43 7.25
N PHE A 111 9.91 -3.65 7.33
CA PHE A 111 8.49 -3.91 7.58
C PHE A 111 8.03 -3.40 8.96
N SER A 112 8.85 -3.58 10.02
CA SER A 112 8.51 -3.09 11.36
C SER A 112 8.39 -1.57 11.39
N VAL A 113 9.33 -0.87 10.74
CA VAL A 113 9.29 0.60 10.63
C VAL A 113 8.08 1.04 9.80
N LEU A 114 7.73 0.32 8.74
CA LEU A 114 6.55 0.61 7.92
C LEU A 114 5.24 0.45 8.69
N GLU A 115 5.09 -0.60 9.50
CA GLU A 115 3.88 -0.77 10.31
C GLU A 115 3.74 0.34 11.36
N ASP A 116 4.82 0.73 12.03
CA ASP A 116 4.78 1.83 13.01
C ASP A 116 4.43 3.17 12.34
N LEU A 117 5.01 3.45 11.16
CA LEU A 117 4.68 4.66 10.38
C LEU A 117 3.24 4.64 9.87
N TYR A 118 2.74 3.47 9.46
CA TYR A 118 1.35 3.31 9.03
C TYR A 118 0.37 3.57 10.18
N LEU A 119 0.66 3.05 11.38
CA LEU A 119 -0.12 3.37 12.58
C LEU A 119 -0.04 4.87 12.92
N GLY A 120 1.14 5.47 12.82
CA GLY A 120 1.33 6.91 12.96
C GLY A 120 0.45 7.73 12.01
N TYR A 121 0.38 7.33 10.73
CA TYR A 121 -0.55 7.92 9.77
C TYR A 121 -2.01 7.72 10.19
N LEU A 122 -2.43 6.50 10.56
CA LEU A 122 -3.82 6.24 10.95
C LEU A 122 -4.25 7.06 12.17
N ASN A 123 -3.35 7.29 13.12
CA ASN A 123 -3.57 8.13 14.29
C ASN A 123 -3.71 9.63 13.95
N ASN A 124 -3.16 10.08 12.81
CA ASN A 124 -3.11 11.49 12.42
C ASN A 124 -3.88 11.82 11.15
N LYS A 125 -4.51 10.84 10.49
CA LYS A 125 -5.19 11.02 9.19
C LYS A 125 -6.34 12.04 9.21
N ASP A 126 -6.94 12.27 10.38
CA ASP A 126 -8.04 13.21 10.60
C ASP A 126 -7.57 14.47 11.38
N ASN A 127 -6.26 14.60 11.63
CA ASN A 127 -5.68 15.70 12.38
C ASN A 127 -5.08 16.74 11.41
N GLU A 128 -5.83 17.83 11.20
CA GLU A 128 -5.41 18.93 10.31
C GLU A 128 -4.11 19.60 10.77
N LYS A 129 -3.86 19.70 12.09
CA LYS A 129 -2.63 20.33 12.62
C LYS A 129 -1.36 19.57 12.25
N GLU A 130 -1.48 18.27 12.02
CA GLU A 130 -0.40 17.36 11.65
C GLU A 130 -0.40 17.07 10.13
N ASP A 131 -0.97 17.98 9.33
CA ASP A 131 -1.16 17.86 7.88
C ASP A 131 -1.74 16.48 7.48
N TYR A 132 -2.74 16.01 8.22
CA TYR A 132 -3.42 14.74 7.98
C TYR A 132 -2.46 13.53 7.99
N GLY A 133 -1.37 13.61 8.77
CA GLY A 133 -0.35 12.58 8.88
C GLY A 133 0.54 12.45 7.63
N TYR A 134 0.64 13.48 6.78
CA TYR A 134 1.40 13.44 5.54
C TYR A 134 2.90 13.16 5.75
N GLU A 135 3.47 13.66 6.86
CA GLU A 135 4.85 13.37 7.28
C GLU A 135 5.09 11.85 7.34
N TYR A 136 4.23 11.09 8.02
CA TYR A 136 4.34 9.63 8.10
C TYR A 136 4.34 8.96 6.72
N LEU A 137 3.53 9.48 5.79
CA LEU A 137 3.48 8.95 4.42
C LEU A 137 4.77 9.20 3.65
N LEU A 138 5.42 10.35 3.85
CA LEU A 138 6.75 10.63 3.27
C LEU A 138 7.80 9.66 3.81
N TYR A 139 7.78 9.40 5.12
CA TYR A 139 8.70 8.43 5.74
C TYR A 139 8.43 7.00 5.22
N MET A 140 7.16 6.59 5.07
CA MET A 140 6.82 5.30 4.46
C MET A 140 7.36 5.20 3.03
N PHE A 141 7.16 6.26 2.24
CA PHE A 141 7.68 6.33 0.88
C PHE A 141 9.20 6.20 0.86
N ALA A 142 9.90 6.83 1.81
CA ALA A 142 11.35 6.79 1.93
C ALA A 142 11.93 5.43 2.39
N VAL A 143 11.15 4.64 3.12
CA VAL A 143 11.50 3.24 3.40
C VAL A 143 11.33 2.40 2.13
N LEU A 144 10.20 2.54 1.41
CA LEU A 144 9.86 1.67 0.29
C LEU A 144 10.70 1.97 -0.97
N TYR A 145 10.84 3.24 -1.35
CA TYR A 145 11.53 3.66 -2.56
C TYR A 145 13.01 3.91 -2.31
N VAL A 146 13.85 3.18 -3.03
CA VAL A 146 15.31 3.25 -2.90
C VAL A 146 15.95 3.73 -4.20
N PRO A 147 17.15 4.34 -4.16
CA PRO A 147 17.88 4.67 -5.38
C PRO A 147 18.04 3.43 -6.28
N LYS A 148 17.86 3.61 -7.59
CA LYS A 148 18.02 2.54 -8.57
C LYS A 148 19.45 1.99 -8.52
N ALA A 149 19.57 0.71 -8.15
CA ALA A 149 20.82 -0.05 -8.09
C ALA A 149 20.55 -1.51 -8.50
N ILE A 150 21.61 -2.30 -8.69
CA ILE A 150 21.50 -3.75 -9.00
C ILE A 150 20.86 -4.48 -7.82
N GLU A 151 21.32 -4.15 -6.61
CA GLU A 151 20.78 -4.69 -5.36
C GLU A 151 20.11 -3.60 -4.54
N ARG A 152 19.10 -3.98 -3.75
CA ARG A 152 18.44 -3.06 -2.82
C ARG A 152 19.42 -2.66 -1.72
N PRO A 153 19.69 -1.36 -1.52
CA PRO A 153 20.66 -0.93 -0.50
C PRO A 153 20.16 -1.28 0.90
N THR A 154 21.09 -1.64 1.78
CA THR A 154 20.80 -1.96 3.18
C THR A 154 20.07 -0.81 3.85
N PHE A 155 18.94 -1.11 4.48
CA PHE A 155 18.17 -0.15 5.25
C PHE A 155 18.92 0.27 6.53
N LYS A 156 18.91 1.58 6.80
CA LYS A 156 19.50 2.22 7.98
C LYS A 156 18.49 3.20 8.53
N LYS A 157 18.00 2.96 9.76
CA LYS A 157 16.92 3.73 10.37
C LYS A 157 17.36 5.17 10.67
N GLU A 158 18.63 5.36 10.98
CA GLU A 158 19.23 6.65 11.36
C GLU A 158 19.22 7.66 10.20
N LEU A 159 19.24 7.16 8.96
CA LEU A 159 19.25 8.00 7.75
C LEU A 159 17.84 8.28 7.23
N LEU A 160 16.78 7.79 7.89
CA LEU A 160 15.42 7.85 7.38
C LEU A 160 14.91 9.29 7.24
N SER A 161 15.18 10.15 8.23
CA SER A 161 14.77 11.56 8.19
C SER A 161 15.41 12.29 7.00
N GLN A 162 16.72 12.10 6.79
CA GLN A 162 17.42 12.66 5.63
C GLN A 162 16.88 12.13 4.29
N LYS A 163 16.49 10.84 4.23
CA LYS A 163 15.90 10.25 3.03
C LYS A 163 14.51 10.83 2.76
N ALA A 164 13.65 10.94 3.77
CA ALA A 164 12.30 11.48 3.65
C ALA A 164 12.30 12.91 3.07
N GLU A 165 13.29 13.72 3.46
CA GLU A 165 13.46 15.08 2.95
C GLU A 165 13.62 15.14 1.42
N GLN A 166 14.28 14.14 0.82
CA GLN A 166 14.45 14.06 -0.64
C GLN A 166 13.12 13.85 -1.36
N PHE A 167 12.14 13.25 -0.69
CA PHE A 167 10.83 12.91 -1.24
C PHE A 167 9.79 14.02 -1.08
N ARG A 168 10.11 15.14 -0.42
CA ARG A 168 9.16 16.29 -0.30
C ARG A 168 8.69 16.85 -1.65
N LYS A 169 9.48 16.67 -2.72
CA LYS A 169 9.13 17.12 -4.08
C LYS A 169 8.31 16.09 -4.87
N VAL A 170 8.10 14.90 -4.34
CA VAL A 170 7.25 13.88 -4.97
C VAL A 170 5.80 14.33 -4.93
N LYS A 171 5.05 14.01 -5.99
CA LYS A 171 3.64 14.40 -6.06
C LYS A 171 2.84 13.62 -5.01
N LYS A 172 1.92 14.30 -4.32
CA LYS A 172 1.08 13.70 -3.28
C LYS A 172 0.36 12.43 -3.77
N GLU A 173 -0.07 12.39 -5.04
CA GLU A 173 -0.73 11.21 -5.61
C GLU A 173 0.18 9.98 -5.72
N GLU A 174 1.49 10.17 -5.88
CA GLU A 174 2.47 9.08 -5.89
C GLU A 174 2.66 8.52 -4.48
N ILE A 175 2.72 9.40 -3.48
CA ILE A 175 2.81 9.01 -2.07
C ILE A 175 1.53 8.27 -1.64
N LEU A 176 0.35 8.78 -1.99
CA LEU A 176 -0.92 8.11 -1.72
C LEU A 176 -1.03 6.76 -2.44
N SER A 177 -0.52 6.64 -3.67
CA SER A 177 -0.49 5.35 -4.37
C SER A 177 0.42 4.34 -3.69
N CYS A 178 1.51 4.80 -3.07
CA CYS A 178 2.39 3.97 -2.26
C CYS A 178 1.66 3.46 -1.01
N LEU A 179 0.96 4.34 -0.29
CA LEU A 179 0.13 3.96 0.86
C LEU A 179 -0.91 2.90 0.46
N LEU A 180 -1.62 3.13 -0.64
CA LEU A 180 -2.64 2.18 -1.12
C LEU A 180 -2.02 0.81 -1.47
N SER A 181 -0.85 0.81 -2.12
CA SER A 181 -0.13 -0.43 -2.45
C SER A 181 0.35 -1.17 -1.19
N TYR A 182 0.81 -0.41 -0.20
CA TYR A 182 1.23 -0.95 1.10
C TYR A 182 0.07 -1.62 1.83
N MET A 183 -1.09 -0.95 1.92
CA MET A 183 -2.29 -1.51 2.55
C MET A 183 -2.68 -2.85 1.92
N GLY A 184 -2.68 -2.94 0.58
CA GLY A 184 -3.00 -4.19 -0.11
C GLY A 184 -1.95 -5.29 0.08
N CYS A 185 -0.67 -4.94 0.17
CA CYS A 185 0.38 -5.91 0.53
C CYS A 185 0.23 -6.42 1.96
N ARG A 186 -0.08 -5.53 2.91
CA ARG A 186 -0.32 -5.87 4.30
C ARG A 186 -1.53 -6.80 4.44
N ASP A 187 -2.64 -6.47 3.80
CA ASP A 187 -3.85 -7.29 3.80
C ASP A 187 -3.59 -8.64 3.13
N TYR A 188 -2.80 -8.66 2.04
CA TYR A 188 -2.35 -9.90 1.42
C TYR A 188 -1.56 -10.77 2.40
N ILE A 189 -0.53 -10.23 3.07
CA ILE A 189 0.27 -10.98 4.06
C ILE A 189 -0.62 -11.54 5.18
N ALA A 190 -1.50 -10.71 5.74
CA ALA A 190 -2.42 -11.13 6.80
C ALA A 190 -3.44 -12.18 6.35
N SER A 191 -3.78 -12.22 5.05
CA SER A 191 -4.70 -13.23 4.49
C SER A 191 -4.07 -14.62 4.33
N ILE A 192 -2.74 -14.72 4.38
CA ILE A 192 -2.03 -15.99 4.20
C ILE A 192 -2.33 -16.90 5.41
N PRO A 193 -2.92 -18.09 5.22
CA PRO A 193 -3.34 -18.94 6.33
C PRO A 193 -2.22 -19.32 7.30
N LYS A 194 -0.98 -19.51 6.80
CA LYS A 194 0.18 -19.79 7.67
C LYS A 194 0.52 -18.66 8.64
N TYR A 195 0.14 -17.41 8.34
CA TYR A 195 0.41 -16.24 9.16
C TYR A 195 -0.78 -15.79 10.01
N ALA A 196 -1.90 -16.52 9.98
CA ALA A 196 -3.13 -16.13 10.70
C ALA A 196 -2.93 -15.98 12.22
N ALA A 197 -1.99 -16.73 12.82
CA ALA A 197 -1.64 -16.60 14.23
C ALA A 197 -0.81 -15.33 14.54
N ILE A 198 -0.09 -14.80 13.55
CA ILE A 198 0.73 -13.58 13.65
C ILE A 198 -0.17 -12.35 13.45
N PHE A 199 -1.12 -12.45 12.52
CA PHE A 199 -2.09 -11.41 12.20
C PHE A 199 -3.51 -11.88 12.56
N PRO A 200 -3.86 -11.98 13.86
CA PRO A 200 -5.18 -12.41 14.26
C PRO A 200 -6.23 -11.44 13.72
N LYS A 201 -7.31 -11.98 13.13
CA LYS A 201 -8.50 -11.20 12.78
C LYS A 201 -9.17 -10.79 14.08
N GLY A 202 -8.89 -9.58 14.56
CA GLY A 202 -9.34 -9.14 15.88
C GLY A 202 -10.87 -9.22 16.05
N GLU A 203 -11.32 -9.79 17.16
CA GLU A 203 -12.63 -9.48 17.73
C GLU A 203 -12.52 -8.11 18.41
N ASN A 204 -13.03 -7.08 17.73
CA ASN A 204 -12.98 -5.67 18.13
C ASN A 204 -13.28 -5.44 19.63
N LYS A 205 -12.28 -5.06 20.44
CA LYS A 205 -12.51 -4.57 21.82
C LYS A 205 -11.82 -3.27 22.21
N SER A 206 -10.95 -2.68 21.39
CA SER A 206 -10.46 -1.31 21.65
C SER A 206 -10.71 -0.39 20.46
N LYS A 207 -11.32 0.78 20.73
CA LYS A 207 -11.54 1.85 19.73
C LYS A 207 -10.27 2.67 19.46
N LYS A 208 -9.21 2.50 20.25
CA LYS A 208 -7.95 3.25 20.10
C LYS A 208 -6.99 2.47 19.23
N ILE A 209 -6.55 3.10 18.15
CA ILE A 209 -5.47 2.59 17.30
C ILE A 209 -4.17 2.57 18.14
N PRO A 210 -3.41 1.47 18.15
CA PRO A 210 -2.17 1.39 18.92
C PRO A 210 -1.10 2.34 18.37
N THR A 211 -0.14 2.71 19.21
CA THR A 211 0.99 3.58 18.86
C THR A 211 2.17 2.81 18.26
N SER A 212 2.23 1.49 18.45
CA SER A 212 3.28 0.61 17.95
C SER A 212 2.68 -0.68 17.41
N SER A 213 3.34 -1.26 16.40
CA SER A 213 2.96 -2.54 15.82
C SER A 213 3.35 -3.75 16.69
N GLY A 214 4.28 -3.57 17.63
CA GLY A 214 4.88 -4.67 18.42
C GLY A 214 5.87 -5.54 17.63
N ILE A 215 6.05 -5.31 16.33
CA ILE A 215 6.97 -6.11 15.50
C ILE A 215 8.42 -5.89 15.92
N ALA A 216 8.78 -4.67 16.35
CA ALA A 216 10.12 -4.39 16.84
C ALA A 216 10.49 -5.21 18.08
N GLU A 217 9.55 -5.37 19.02
CA GLU A 217 9.71 -6.23 20.21
C GLU A 217 9.86 -7.69 19.80
N LEU A 218 9.03 -8.14 18.86
CA LEU A 218 9.10 -9.49 18.31
C LEU A 218 10.42 -9.78 17.57
N ILE A 219 11.01 -8.79 16.88
CA ILE A 219 12.35 -8.92 16.32
C ILE A 219 13.38 -9.13 17.45
N ILE A 220 13.28 -8.39 18.55
CA ILE A 220 14.18 -8.51 19.70
C ILE A 220 14.05 -9.90 20.34
N ASP A 221 12.83 -10.37 20.57
CA ASP A 221 12.57 -11.67 21.21
C ASP A 221 13.10 -12.86 20.39
N VAL A 222 13.07 -12.74 19.06
CA VAL A 222 13.60 -13.78 18.16
C VAL A 222 15.11 -13.61 17.92
N SER A 223 15.68 -12.45 18.26
CA SER A 223 17.11 -12.21 18.11
C SER A 223 17.93 -13.09 19.06
N GLY A 224 19.07 -13.58 18.59
CA GLY A 224 19.89 -14.57 19.29
C GLY A 224 19.51 -16.02 18.99
N SER A 225 18.46 -16.26 18.19
CA SER A 225 18.04 -17.60 17.75
C SER A 225 18.44 -17.90 16.29
N THR A 226 17.49 -18.31 15.45
CA THR A 226 17.67 -18.80 14.07
C THR A 226 18.47 -17.84 13.17
N PHE A 227 18.26 -16.52 13.32
CA PHE A 227 18.81 -15.52 12.42
C PHE A 227 20.06 -14.81 12.97
N GLY A 228 20.56 -15.24 14.13
CA GLY A 228 21.70 -14.62 14.82
C GLY A 228 21.30 -13.36 15.61
N ASP A 229 22.24 -12.43 15.77
CA ASP A 229 22.03 -11.21 16.56
C ASP A 229 20.90 -10.31 16.01
N TYR A 230 20.58 -9.24 16.76
CA TYR A 230 19.58 -8.26 16.38
C TYR A 230 19.80 -7.67 14.99
N HIS A 231 21.03 -7.32 14.62
CA HIS A 231 21.31 -6.70 13.34
C HIS A 231 21.12 -7.66 12.17
N LYS A 232 21.45 -8.94 12.34
CA LYS A 232 21.19 -9.99 11.34
C LYS A 232 19.71 -10.30 11.22
N THR A 233 19.01 -10.42 12.35
CA THR A 233 17.56 -10.63 12.39
C THR A 233 16.83 -9.47 11.70
N PHE A 234 17.18 -8.22 12.02
CA PHE A 234 16.62 -7.01 11.40
C PHE A 234 16.80 -6.95 9.87
N LYS A 235 17.87 -7.55 9.34
CA LYS A 235 18.18 -7.63 7.90
C LYS A 235 17.58 -8.86 7.23
N THR A 236 16.98 -9.78 7.97
CA THR A 236 16.37 -10.99 7.41
C THR A 236 15.16 -10.62 6.56
N ASN A 237 14.98 -11.32 5.44
CA ASN A 237 13.83 -11.13 4.55
C ASN A 237 12.52 -11.33 5.32
N LEU A 238 11.53 -10.47 5.05
CA LEU A 238 10.22 -10.48 5.72
C LEU A 238 9.56 -11.88 5.71
N TYR A 239 9.48 -12.52 4.54
CA TYR A 239 8.80 -13.81 4.41
C TYR A 239 9.58 -14.95 5.08
N THR A 240 10.91 -14.92 5.02
CA THR A 240 11.76 -15.88 5.72
C THR A 240 11.56 -15.78 7.23
N PHE A 241 11.51 -14.56 7.76
CA PHE A 241 11.27 -14.31 9.17
C PHE A 241 9.88 -14.78 9.60
N LEU A 242 8.83 -14.40 8.85
CA LEU A 242 7.45 -14.81 9.14
C LEU A 242 7.25 -16.33 9.06
N ASP A 243 7.95 -17.02 8.17
CA ASP A 243 7.88 -18.48 8.04
C ASP A 243 8.48 -19.20 9.25
N ASP A 244 9.66 -18.77 9.71
CA ASP A 244 10.29 -19.31 10.93
C ASP A 244 9.42 -19.03 12.15
N TYR A 245 8.91 -17.80 12.28
CA TYR A 245 8.06 -17.44 13.42
C TYR A 245 6.72 -18.20 13.42
N ALA A 246 6.08 -18.36 12.26
CA ALA A 246 4.86 -19.16 12.13
C ALA A 246 5.10 -20.64 12.48
N LYS A 247 6.28 -21.19 12.16
CA LYS A 247 6.66 -22.55 12.54
C LYS A 247 6.80 -22.68 14.05
N LYS A 248 7.53 -21.76 14.70
CA LYS A 248 7.70 -21.72 16.16
C LYS A 248 6.35 -21.63 16.91
N LEU A 249 5.43 -20.80 16.44
CA LEU A 249 4.09 -20.67 17.02
C LEU A 249 3.23 -21.94 16.89
N LYS A 250 3.45 -22.76 15.87
CA LYS A 250 2.77 -24.05 15.72
C LYS A 250 3.36 -25.10 16.67
N GLU A 251 4.68 -25.11 16.81
CA GLU A 251 5.38 -26.01 17.74
C GLU A 251 5.01 -25.70 19.19
N SER A 252 4.94 -24.42 19.58
CA SER A 252 4.58 -24.00 20.94
C SER A 252 3.12 -24.26 21.32
N LYS A 253 2.23 -24.52 20.35
CA LYS A 253 0.81 -24.85 20.60
C LYS A 253 0.56 -26.36 20.72
N ASN A 254 1.51 -27.17 20.26
CA ASN A 254 1.39 -28.63 20.23
C ASN A 254 2.20 -29.32 21.35
N GLY A 255 2.98 -28.57 22.13
CA GLY A 255 3.66 -29.03 23.35
C GLY A 255 2.98 -28.48 24.58
#